data_AF-A0A1Q3NLZ1-F1
#
_entry.id   AF-A0A1Q3NLZ1-F1
#
_cell.length_a   1.000
_cell.length_b   1.000
_cell.length_c   1.000
_cell.angle_alpha   90.00
_cell.angle_beta   90.00
_cell.angle_gamma   90.00
#
_symmetry.space_group_name_H-M   'P 1'
#
loop_
_entity.id
_entity.type
_entity.pdbx_description
1 polymer ?
#
loop_
_entity_poly.entity_id
_entity_poly.type
_entity_poly.pdbx_seq_one_letter_code
_entity_poly.pdbx_strand_id
1 'polypeptide(L)' 'MADTISLPDNLKSRIARAYIANRSFTGDDGKSVDYKRFVLSGLINGQEVDIEVKIDKKDLLLLSLFEVVDQPQLGQE' A
#
# COMPACT_ATOMS: atom_id res chain seq x y z
N MET A 1 -15.80 -12.78 19.65
CA MET A 1 -16.28 -12.91 18.26
C MET A 1 -15.31 -12.09 17.42
N ALA A 2 -14.61 -12.71 16.48
CA ALA A 2 -13.71 -11.96 15.61
C ALA A 2 -14.57 -11.26 14.56
N ASP A 3 -14.66 -9.93 14.62
CA ASP A 3 -15.26 -9.13 13.56
C ASP A 3 -14.38 -9.30 12.30
N THR A 4 -14.77 -10.21 11.43
CA THR A 4 -14.21 -10.27 10.07
C THR A 4 -14.66 -9.02 9.34
N ILE A 5 -13.76 -8.05 9.23
CA ILE A 5 -13.96 -6.90 8.35
C ILE A 5 -13.88 -7.40 6.91
N SER A 6 -15.02 -7.52 6.25
CA SER A 6 -15.07 -7.77 4.81
C SER A 6 -14.57 -6.53 4.09
N LEU A 7 -13.50 -6.70 3.30
CA LEU A 7 -13.03 -5.66 2.40
C LEU A 7 -14.05 -5.48 1.26
N PRO A 8 -14.21 -4.26 0.71
CA PRO A 8 -15.05 -4.06 -0.47
C PRO A 8 -14.54 -4.90 -1.64
N ASP A 9 -15.44 -5.56 -2.38
CA ASP A 9 -15.08 -6.40 -3.53
C ASP A 9 -14.28 -5.65 -4.61
N ASN A 10 -14.43 -4.32 -4.67
CA ASN A 10 -13.74 -3.43 -5.60
C ASN A 10 -12.54 -2.70 -5.00
N LEU A 11 -11.99 -3.15 -3.87
CA LEU A 11 -10.86 -2.48 -3.21
C LEU A 11 -9.66 -2.30 -4.18
N LYS A 12 -9.34 -3.31 -4.99
CA LYS A 12 -8.27 -3.23 -6.00
C LYS A 12 -8.49 -2.09 -7.00
N SER A 13 -9.72 -1.90 -7.48
CA SER A 13 -10.06 -0.82 -8.42
C SER A 13 -10.11 0.57 -7.76
N ARG A 14 -10.21 0.64 -6.43
CA ARG A 14 -10.21 1.89 -5.66
C ARG A 14 -8.80 2.35 -5.28
N ILE A 15 -7.84 1.42 -5.22
CA ILE A 15 -6.43 1.72 -5.03
C ILE A 15 -5.85 2.09 -6.39
N ALA A 16 -5.55 3.38 -6.58
CA ALA A 16 -4.94 3.87 -7.80
C ALA A 16 -3.47 3.46 -7.89
N ARG A 17 -2.75 3.54 -6.77
CA ARG A 17 -1.31 3.27 -6.69
C ARG A 17 -0.93 2.66 -5.35
N ALA A 18 0.02 1.73 -5.37
CA ALA A 18 0.66 1.17 -4.19
C ALA A 18 2.17 1.26 -4.36
N TYR A 19 2.89 1.89 -3.42
CA TYR A 19 4.33 2.10 -3.55
C TYR A 19 5.02 2.24 -2.19
N ILE A 20 6.36 2.14 -2.18
CA ILE A 20 7.19 2.38 -0.99
C ILE A 20 7.76 3.80 -1.07
N ALA A 21 7.40 4.63 -0.10
CA ALA A 21 7.95 5.97 0.07
C ALA A 21 9.08 5.97 1.11
N ASN A 22 10.18 6.65 0.81
CA ASN A 22 11.18 7.00 1.82
C ASN A 22 10.75 8.33 2.47
N ARG A 23 10.70 8.34 3.79
CA ARG A 23 10.34 9.49 4.62
C ARG A 23 11.50 9.77 5.58
N SER A 24 11.64 11.03 5.96
CA SER A 24 12.64 11.46 6.94
C SER A 24 11.93 12.27 8.01
N PHE A 25 12.23 11.98 9.27
CA PHE A 25 11.78 12.78 10.40
C PHE A 25 12.99 13.37 11.10
N THR A 26 13.00 14.68 11.26
CA THR A 26 14.00 15.37 12.08
C THR A 26 13.40 15.61 13.46
N GLY A 27 14.00 15.01 14.48
CA GLY A 27 13.61 15.20 15.87
C GLY A 27 14.09 16.54 16.43
N ASP A 28 13.53 16.95 17.56
CA ASP A 28 13.91 18.18 18.26
C ASP A 28 15.39 18.19 18.74
N ASP A 29 16.04 17.02 18.79
CA ASP A 29 17.47 16.88 19.06
C ASP A 29 18.37 17.13 17.83
N GLY A 30 17.77 17.52 16.70
CA GLY A 30 18.44 17.78 15.43
C GLY A 30 18.85 16.53 14.66
N LYS A 31 18.51 15.33 15.15
CA LYS A 31 18.80 14.08 14.42
C LYS A 31 17.70 13.77 13.43
N SER A 32 18.10 13.42 12.22
CA SER A 32 17.20 12.89 11.19
C SER A 32 17.20 11.36 11.21
N VAL A 33 16.03 10.76 11.15
CA VAL A 33 15.83 9.31 10.99
C VAL A 33 15.06 9.06 9.71
N ASP A 34 15.69 8.32 8.79
CA ASP A 34 15.06 7.84 7.57
C ASP A 34 14.28 6.55 7.82
N TYR A 35 13.08 6.46 7.26
CA TYR A 35 12.25 5.26 7.33
C TYR A 35 11.42 5.08 6.07
N LYS A 36 10.93 3.86 5.87
CA LYS A 36 10.08 3.50 4.73
C LYS A 36 8.63 3.39 5.15
N ARG A 37 7.71 3.83 4.29
CA ARG A 37 6.25 3.66 4.43
C ARG A 37 5.70 3.00 3.17
N PHE A 38 4.75 2.09 3.37
CA PHE A 38 3.95 1.56 2.28
C PHE A 38 2.75 2.48 2.13
N VAL A 39 2.61 3.06 0.94
CA VAL A 39 1.59 4.05 0.64
C VAL A 39 0.59 3.44 -0.32
N LEU A 40 -0.67 3.46 0.08
CA LEU A 40 -1.82 3.16 -0.76
C LEU A 40 -2.50 4.47 -1.11
N SER A 41 -2.39 4.90 -2.36
CA SER A 41 -3.08 6.08 -2.88
C SER A 41 -4.34 5.65 -3.59
N GLY A 42 -5.47 6.25 -3.24
CA GLY A 42 -6.76 5.96 -3.86
C GLY A 42 -7.68 7.18 -3.85
N LEU A 43 -8.85 7.04 -4.48
CA LEU A 43 -9.88 8.07 -4.44
C LEU A 43 -10.97 7.70 -3.43
N ILE A 44 -11.20 8.58 -2.45
CA ILE A 44 -12.34 8.49 -1.54
C ILE A 44 -13.22 9.71 -1.83
N ASN A 45 -14.44 9.47 -2.30
CA ASN A 45 -15.39 10.52 -2.70
C ASN A 45 -14.80 11.54 -3.71
N GLY A 46 -13.94 11.07 -4.63
CA GLY A 46 -13.29 11.91 -5.63
C GLY A 46 -12.08 12.69 -5.15
N GLN A 47 -11.68 12.56 -3.88
CA GLN A 47 -10.46 13.15 -3.33
C GLN A 47 -9.35 12.10 -3.26
N GLU A 48 -8.13 12.48 -3.68
CA GLU A 48 -6.95 11.63 -3.51
C GLU A 48 -6.60 11.53 -2.02
N VAL A 49 -6.54 10.30 -1.52
CA VAL A 49 -6.20 9.98 -0.15
C VAL A 49 -5.04 9.00 -0.16
N ASP A 50 -3.99 9.35 0.58
CA ASP A 50 -2.83 8.51 0.83
C ASP A 50 -2.97 7.86 2.21
N ILE A 51 -3.01 6.53 2.22
CA ILE A 51 -2.97 5.73 3.44
C ILE A 51 -1.53 5.24 3.62
N GLU A 52 -0.84 5.76 4.63
CA GLU A 52 0.53 5.36 4.95
C GLU A 52 0.57 4.31 6.06
N VAL A 53 1.16 3.16 5.75
CA VAL A 53 1.30 2.03 6.68
C VAL A 53 2.78 1.86 7.04
N LYS A 54 3.06 1.64 8.32
CA LYS A 54 4.40 1.22 8.76
C LYS A 54 4.64 -0.20 8.23
N ILE A 55 5.82 -0.41 7.68
CA ILE A 55 6.20 -1.67 7.06
C ILE A 55 7.54 -2.10 7.64
N ASP A 56 7.59 -3.34 8.14
CA ASP A 56 8.80 -3.96 8.63
C ASP A 56 9.45 -4.81 7.53
N LYS A 57 10.70 -5.26 7.76
CA LYS A 57 11.47 -6.00 6.74
C LYS A 57 10.76 -7.27 6.24
N LYS A 58 9.97 -7.92 7.11
CA LYS A 58 9.23 -9.14 6.75
C LYS A 58 8.08 -8.83 5.79
N ASP A 59 7.39 -7.71 5.98
CA ASP A 59 6.29 -7.30 5.11
C ASP A 59 6.81 -6.88 3.73
N LEU A 60 7.99 -6.24 3.65
CA LEU A 60 8.66 -5.95 2.37
C LEU A 60 8.96 -7.21 1.57
N LEU A 61 9.42 -8.27 2.24
CA LEU A 61 9.68 -9.55 1.60
C LEU A 61 8.39 -10.16 1.07
N LEU A 62 7.30 -10.14 1.87
CA LEU A 62 6.00 -10.60 1.40
C LEU A 62 5.53 -9.82 0.17
N LEU A 63 5.59 -8.48 0.20
CA LEU A 63 5.23 -7.62 -0.94
C LEU A 63 6.07 -7.91 -2.19
N SER A 64 7.35 -8.26 -2.03
CA SER A 64 8.25 -8.60 -3.14
C SER A 64 7.97 -9.98 -3.74
N LEU A 65 7.32 -10.87 -2.99
CA LEU A 65 6.95 -12.22 -3.43
C LEU A 65 5.62 -12.26 -4.20
N PHE A 66 4.80 -11.21 -4.09
CA PHE A 66 3.62 -11.06 -4.94
C PHE A 66 4.06 -10.61 -6.33
N GLU A 67 4.51 -11.54 -7.16
CA GLU A 67 4.49 -11.33 -8.61
C GLU A 67 3.05 -11.02 -9.03
N VAL A 68 2.88 -9.97 -9.85
CA VAL A 68 1.60 -9.58 -10.42
C VAL A 68 1.07 -10.75 -11.26
N VAL A 69 0.19 -11.58 -10.70
CA VAL A 69 -0.69 -12.47 -11.46
C VAL A 69 -1.88 -11.62 -11.94
N ASP A 70 -1.59 -10.62 -12.76
CA ASP A 70 -2.61 -10.04 -13.65
C ASP A 70 -2.37 -10.69 -15.01
N GLN A 71 -2.76 -11.96 -15.13
CA GLN A 71 -2.93 -12.51 -16.46
C GLN A 71 -4.09 -11.74 -17.08
N PRO A 72 -3.90 -10.98 -18.17
CA PRO A 72 -5.03 -10.69 -19.01
C PRO A 72 -5.60 -12.05 -19.39
N GLN A 73 -6.88 -12.31 -19.07
CA GLN A 73 -7.61 -13.35 -19.77
C GLN A 73 -7.66 -12.89 -21.22
N LEU A 74 -6.62 -13.25 -21.97
CA LEU A 74 -6.63 -13.19 -23.42
C LEU A 74 -7.79 -14.11 -23.80
N GLY A 75 -8.89 -13.50 -24.26
CA GLY A 75 -10.05 -14.22 -24.74
C GLY A 75 -9.59 -15.36 -25.63
N GLN A 76 -9.94 -16.57 -25.24
CA GLN A 76 -10.14 -17.61 -26.23
C GLN A 76 -11.37 -17.18 -26.99
N GLU A 77 -11.18 -16.70 -28.23
CA GLU A 77 -12.08 -16.84 -29.38
C GLU A 77 -11.47 -16.16 -30.61
#